data_AF-A0A7V2AZH4-F1
#
_entry.id   AF-A0A7V2AZH4-F1
#
_cell.length_a   1.000
_cell.length_b   1.000
_cell.length_c   1.000
_cell.angle_alpha   90.00
_cell.angle_beta   90.00
_cell.angle_gamma   90.00
#
_symmetry.space_group_name_H-M   'P 1'
#
loop_
_entity.id
_entity.type
_entity.pdbx_description
1 polymer ?
#
loop_
_entity_poly.entity_id
_entity_poly.type
_entity_poly.pdbx_seq_one_letter_code
_entity_poly.pdbx_strand_id
1 'polypeptide(L)'
;MNDLRVVWAIALWVWLCGSLMQESQAQGYGGPLGMHGLHQLNMHAAAARAFGGVTLGLREEIGIMFHHPAALHALSTAQFSIGLYQENRDLQQKQEYAPVRYYPNLSLLLEGLTYKIPDPDSTRVGTSPRDTVQRPFDDIGPNWKHKRRSSNPLQGMIALPLRFTGFRLVAGLGAVEYANLDHYYQHNNVLNPSILSQRPLPTPRPTDDNPLQVDWYQFIRSRQGALQGFGGAIAADVEALKLAIGLSGLVIRGSSEDLEQEIARGRLTFYSNAFRVDSVYRRVTRSGTSTFSGYEFTLSSILYGRYVSLGVVLKPPVTFTRTFSLEVTTDTGSHTTVAALQGEDRMRLPWRGTIGLVLRPRDELMLGMEYELRPYGSARYTDAQGNTHRPWVSANLFRVGAEVRMAPWLRLRGGIRGEAEVFAPEGSPIEEDAVSYEVYSVGMGIAYHRVRLNFAYEYAHIKYQDVWASALSKNSAVRHALTANVGFSL
;
A
#
# COMPACT_ATOMS: atom_id res chain seq x y z
N MET A 1 -40.86 -26.16 -1.92
CA MET A 1 -40.14 -25.82 -0.65
C MET A 1 -38.72 -26.40 -0.55
N ASN A 2 -38.17 -27.04 -1.59
CA ASN A 2 -36.80 -27.59 -1.58
C ASN A 2 -35.78 -26.79 -2.42
N ASP A 3 -36.20 -25.94 -3.36
CA ASP A 3 -35.27 -25.30 -4.30
C ASP A 3 -34.50 -24.10 -3.70
N LEU A 4 -35.09 -23.37 -2.75
CA LEU A 4 -34.38 -22.26 -2.08
C LEU A 4 -33.20 -22.76 -1.22
N ARG A 5 -33.30 -23.96 -0.62
CA ARG A 5 -32.22 -24.50 0.21
C ARG A 5 -31.01 -24.94 -0.60
N VAL A 6 -31.21 -25.37 -1.84
CA VAL A 6 -30.14 -25.77 -2.77
C VAL A 6 -29.38 -24.53 -3.28
N VAL A 7 -30.09 -23.43 -3.56
CA VAL A 7 -29.45 -22.16 -3.98
C VAL A 7 -28.59 -21.56 -2.86
N TRP A 8 -29.07 -21.59 -1.61
CA TRP A 8 -28.27 -21.15 -0.46
C TRP A 8 -27.09 -22.08 -0.17
N ALA A 9 -27.25 -23.40 -0.34
CA ALA A 9 -26.17 -24.37 -0.14
C ALA A 9 -25.07 -24.24 -1.21
N ILE A 10 -25.42 -23.94 -2.46
CA ILE A 10 -24.47 -23.72 -3.56
C ILE A 10 -23.76 -22.36 -3.38
N ALA A 11 -24.47 -21.31 -2.96
CA ALA A 11 -23.84 -20.02 -2.64
C ALA A 11 -22.87 -20.12 -1.45
N LEU A 12 -23.19 -20.94 -0.43
CA LEU A 12 -22.30 -21.21 0.69
C LEU A 12 -21.10 -22.10 0.28
N TRP A 13 -21.30 -23.08 -0.60
CA TRP A 13 -20.23 -23.97 -1.08
C TRP A 13 -19.21 -23.25 -1.97
N VAL A 14 -19.65 -22.34 -2.84
CA VAL A 14 -18.76 -21.47 -3.62
C VAL A 14 -17.96 -20.53 -2.70
N TRP A 15 -18.49 -20.18 -1.53
CA TRP A 15 -17.81 -19.39 -0.49
C TRP A 15 -16.81 -20.22 0.35
N LEU A 16 -17.15 -21.49 0.64
CA LEU A 16 -16.35 -22.42 1.45
C LEU A 16 -15.18 -23.06 0.69
N CYS A 17 -15.29 -23.28 -0.63
CA CYS A 17 -14.17 -23.81 -1.42
C CYS A 17 -13.22 -22.72 -1.94
N GLY A 18 -13.67 -21.45 -2.03
CA GLY A 18 -12.81 -20.32 -2.39
C GLY A 18 -11.89 -19.83 -1.27
N SER A 19 -12.04 -20.33 -0.04
CA SER A 19 -11.33 -19.85 1.15
C SER A 19 -10.23 -20.78 1.67
N LEU A 20 -9.89 -21.86 0.95
CA LEU A 20 -8.86 -22.83 1.35
C LEU A 20 -7.61 -22.87 0.44
N MET A 21 -7.39 -21.85 -0.38
CA MET A 21 -6.09 -21.64 -1.01
C MET A 21 -5.29 -20.60 -0.23
N GLN A 22 -4.35 -21.09 0.57
CA GLN A 22 -3.18 -20.30 0.99
C GLN A 22 -2.38 -19.93 -0.26
N GLU A 23 -2.77 -18.86 -0.95
CA GLU A 23 -1.89 -18.22 -1.91
C GLU A 23 -0.90 -17.34 -1.15
N SER A 24 0.37 -17.75 -1.24
CA SER A 24 1.52 -16.94 -0.86
C SER A 24 1.51 -15.61 -1.66
N GLN A 25 1.15 -14.51 -1.00
CA GLN A 25 1.80 -13.20 -1.10
C GLN A 25 2.08 -12.62 -2.50
N ALA A 26 1.14 -12.70 -3.44
CA ALA A 26 1.04 -11.73 -4.54
C ALA A 26 0.17 -10.53 -4.12
N GLN A 27 0.14 -9.44 -4.90
CA GLN A 27 -0.83 -8.34 -4.70
C GLN A 27 -2.28 -8.86 -4.64
N GLY A 28 -2.53 -10.10 -5.06
CA GLY A 28 -3.76 -10.85 -4.87
C GLY A 28 -4.46 -11.01 -6.20
N TYR A 29 -4.61 -12.25 -6.66
CA TYR A 29 -5.31 -12.61 -7.89
C TYR A 29 -6.84 -12.56 -7.69
N GLY A 30 -7.37 -11.36 -7.37
CA GLY A 30 -8.79 -11.18 -7.06
C GLY A 30 -9.16 -11.26 -5.57
N GLY A 31 -8.19 -11.14 -4.66
CA GLY A 31 -8.42 -11.22 -3.21
C GLY A 31 -9.14 -9.98 -2.60
N PRO A 32 -9.92 -10.17 -1.52
CA PRO A 32 -10.72 -9.10 -0.91
C PRO A 32 -9.87 -8.00 -0.27
N LEU A 33 -10.51 -6.89 0.01
CA LEU A 33 -9.97 -5.69 0.63
C LEU A 33 -9.91 -5.87 2.15
N GLY A 34 -8.76 -6.33 2.64
CA GLY A 34 -8.44 -6.35 4.07
C GLY A 34 -7.87 -5.01 4.57
N MET A 35 -6.62 -5.03 5.00
CA MET A 35 -5.91 -3.88 5.63
C MET A 35 -5.05 -3.07 4.65
N HIS A 36 -5.38 -3.12 3.35
CA HIS A 36 -4.69 -2.34 2.32
C HIS A 36 -4.69 -0.84 2.67
N GLY A 37 -3.56 -0.17 2.42
CA GLY A 37 -3.36 1.24 2.76
C GLY A 37 -2.72 1.46 4.13
N LEU A 38 -2.90 0.56 5.10
CA LEU A 38 -2.35 0.73 6.45
C LEU A 38 -0.81 0.84 6.48
N HIS A 39 -0.13 0.24 5.50
CA HIS A 39 1.33 0.29 5.38
C HIS A 39 1.86 1.62 4.80
N GLN A 40 1.01 2.43 4.18
CA GLN A 40 1.37 3.71 3.57
C GLN A 40 1.44 4.82 4.63
N LEU A 41 2.41 4.70 5.54
CA LEU A 41 2.65 5.67 6.60
C LEU A 41 3.16 7.00 6.02
N ASN A 42 2.67 8.12 6.54
CA ASN A 42 3.09 9.44 6.08
C ASN A 42 4.21 10.02 6.95
N MET A 43 5.21 10.64 6.32
CA MET A 43 6.15 11.55 6.99
C MET A 43 5.52 12.96 7.03
N HIS A 44 5.41 13.59 8.19
CA HIS A 44 4.63 14.85 8.28
C HIS A 44 5.46 16.12 7.98
N ALA A 45 6.77 16.08 8.25
CA ALA A 45 7.66 17.22 8.04
C ALA A 45 8.17 17.30 6.59
N ALA A 46 7.88 18.39 5.87
CA ALA A 46 8.50 18.69 4.58
C ALA A 46 10.04 18.73 4.68
N ALA A 47 10.60 19.25 5.77
CA ALA A 47 12.05 19.25 5.95
C ALA A 47 12.64 17.83 5.96
N ALA A 48 11.97 16.89 6.65
CA ALA A 48 12.40 15.49 6.67
C ALA A 48 12.19 14.82 5.31
N ARG A 49 11.05 15.03 4.65
CA ARG A 49 10.79 14.52 3.29
C ARG A 49 11.89 14.95 2.31
N ALA A 50 12.21 16.25 2.29
CA ALA A 50 13.27 16.81 1.44
C ALA A 50 14.68 16.31 1.81
N PHE A 51 14.89 15.86 3.06
CA PHE A 51 16.14 15.29 3.57
C PHE A 51 16.14 13.75 3.46
N GLY A 52 15.52 13.20 2.41
CA GLY A 52 15.46 11.76 2.19
C GLY A 52 14.69 10.98 3.25
N GLY A 53 13.76 11.60 3.98
CA GLY A 53 13.02 10.97 5.07
C GLY A 53 13.83 10.72 6.34
N VAL A 54 15.07 11.24 6.42
CA VAL A 54 15.88 11.18 7.64
C VAL A 54 15.26 12.11 8.69
N THR A 55 15.01 11.57 9.87
CA THR A 55 14.37 12.28 11.00
C THR A 55 15.39 12.82 11.99
N LEU A 56 16.59 12.24 12.04
CA LEU A 56 17.65 12.67 12.94
C LEU A 56 18.28 13.99 12.49
N GLY A 57 18.60 14.85 13.47
CA GLY A 57 19.50 16.00 13.29
C GLY A 57 18.88 17.27 12.70
N LEU A 58 17.64 17.21 12.20
CA LEU A 58 16.86 18.38 11.83
C LEU A 58 16.59 19.23 13.06
N ARG A 59 17.02 20.50 13.01
CA ARG A 59 16.85 21.44 14.13
C ARG A 59 15.54 22.21 13.99
N GLU A 60 14.93 22.50 15.14
CA GLU A 60 13.73 23.34 15.23
C GLU A 60 12.57 22.80 14.38
N GLU A 61 12.46 21.49 14.19
CA GLU A 61 11.46 20.85 13.33
C GLU A 61 10.48 20.05 14.20
N ILE A 62 9.27 20.56 14.39
CA ILE A 62 8.24 19.90 15.19
C ILE A 62 7.58 18.73 14.43
N GLY A 63 7.55 18.76 13.09
CA GLY A 63 6.84 17.76 12.28
C GLY A 63 7.36 16.32 12.39
N ILE A 64 8.51 16.11 13.02
CA ILE A 64 9.10 14.78 13.28
C ILE A 64 8.75 14.23 14.67
N MET A 65 7.97 14.96 15.48
CA MET A 65 7.66 14.64 16.87
C MET A 65 7.16 13.20 17.11
N PHE A 66 6.30 12.68 16.23
CA PHE A 66 5.76 11.33 16.36
C PHE A 66 6.61 10.23 15.70
N HIS A 67 7.54 10.62 14.83
CA HIS A 67 8.51 9.71 14.21
C HIS A 67 9.77 9.53 15.05
N HIS A 68 10.25 10.60 15.70
CA HIS A 68 11.46 10.62 16.51
C HIS A 68 11.30 11.61 17.67
N PRO A 69 10.53 11.30 18.73
CA PRO A 69 10.19 12.26 19.78
C PRO A 69 11.40 12.91 20.48
N ALA A 70 12.52 12.20 20.63
CA ALA A 70 13.75 12.75 21.21
C ALA A 70 14.32 13.92 20.40
N ALA A 71 13.99 14.04 19.11
CA ALA A 71 14.43 15.17 18.27
C ALA A 71 13.84 16.51 18.71
N LEU A 72 12.77 16.51 19.51
CA LEU A 72 12.21 17.72 20.12
C LEU A 72 13.21 18.46 21.02
N HIS A 73 14.27 17.81 21.53
CA HIS A 73 15.32 18.49 22.31
C HIS A 73 15.93 19.68 21.55
N ALA A 74 15.93 19.60 20.21
CA ALA A 74 16.51 20.60 19.32
C ALA A 74 15.58 21.79 19.03
N LEU A 75 14.36 21.83 19.58
CA LEU A 75 13.57 23.06 19.62
C LEU A 75 14.28 24.06 20.54
N SER A 76 14.12 25.36 20.41
CA SER A 76 14.64 26.36 21.38
C SER A 76 13.54 27.23 21.98
N THR A 77 12.47 27.47 21.22
CA THR A 77 11.29 28.25 21.61
C THR A 77 10.03 27.41 21.48
N ALA A 78 8.92 27.93 22.00
CA ALA A 78 7.62 27.35 21.68
C ALA A 78 7.38 27.47 20.16
N GLN A 79 6.77 26.43 19.58
CA GLN A 79 6.51 26.37 18.16
C GLN A 79 5.10 25.87 17.86
N PHE A 80 4.51 26.40 16.80
CA PHE A 80 3.30 25.89 16.16
C PHE A 80 3.57 25.57 14.69
N SER A 81 3.04 24.48 14.15
CA SER A 81 3.18 24.16 12.73
C SER A 81 1.93 23.55 12.13
N ILE A 82 1.65 23.92 10.88
CA ILE A 82 0.65 23.31 10.02
C ILE A 82 1.33 22.78 8.75
N GLY A 83 0.82 21.69 8.20
CA GLY A 83 1.34 21.08 6.98
C GLY A 83 0.26 20.61 6.04
N LEU A 84 0.53 20.69 4.74
CA LEU A 84 -0.32 20.22 3.66
C LEU A 84 0.45 19.24 2.78
N TYR A 85 -0.26 18.23 2.30
CA TYR A 85 0.25 17.20 1.40
C TYR A 85 -0.61 17.13 0.15
N GLN A 86 0.03 17.03 -1.01
CA GLN A 86 -0.63 16.72 -2.27
C GLN A 86 0.14 15.62 -2.99
N GLU A 87 -0.57 14.59 -3.47
CA GLU A 87 0.01 13.52 -4.29
C GLU A 87 -0.75 13.36 -5.60
N ASN A 88 0.00 13.16 -6.68
CA ASN A 88 -0.51 12.63 -7.95
C ASN A 88 0.08 11.24 -8.16
N ARG A 89 -0.79 10.25 -8.40
CA ARG A 89 -0.43 8.86 -8.63
C ARG A 89 -0.98 8.41 -9.98
N ASP A 90 -0.12 7.87 -10.83
CA ASP A 90 -0.48 7.26 -12.11
C ASP A 90 -0.11 5.78 -12.05
N LEU A 91 -1.13 4.92 -11.96
CA LEU A 91 -0.98 3.47 -11.95
C LEU A 91 -1.31 2.93 -13.34
N GLN A 92 -0.53 1.95 -13.78
CA GLN A 92 -0.82 1.22 -15.01
C GLN A 92 -0.35 -0.21 -14.90
N GLN A 93 -1.08 -1.08 -15.59
CA GLN A 93 -0.66 -2.45 -15.86
C GLN A 93 -0.73 -2.70 -17.36
N LYS A 94 0.35 -3.30 -17.88
CA LYS A 94 0.37 -3.87 -19.22
C LYS A 94 0.54 -5.38 -19.11
N GLN A 95 -0.40 -6.14 -19.63
CA GLN A 95 -0.29 -7.60 -19.70
C GLN A 95 0.20 -8.00 -21.10
N GLU A 96 1.12 -8.96 -21.13
CA GLU A 96 1.64 -9.59 -22.35
C GLU A 96 1.49 -11.10 -22.20
N TYR A 97 0.88 -11.77 -23.18
CA TYR A 97 0.62 -13.20 -23.10
C TYR A 97 1.55 -14.01 -24.00
N ALA A 98 1.89 -15.20 -23.53
CA ALA A 98 2.56 -16.23 -24.33
C ALA A 98 1.56 -17.36 -24.64
N PRO A 99 1.62 -17.98 -25.82
CA PRO A 99 0.77 -19.12 -26.15
C PRO A 99 0.99 -20.29 -25.19
N VAL A 100 -0.10 -20.88 -24.69
CA VAL A 100 -0.06 -22.14 -23.95
C VAL A 100 -0.07 -23.30 -24.94
N ARG A 101 0.83 -24.28 -24.79
CA ARG A 101 1.01 -25.40 -25.75
C ARG A 101 -0.30 -26.09 -26.15
N TYR A 102 -1.19 -26.36 -25.18
CA TYR A 102 -2.44 -27.08 -25.43
C TYR A 102 -3.63 -26.18 -25.73
N TYR A 103 -3.50 -24.87 -25.48
CA TYR A 103 -4.55 -23.87 -25.68
C TYR A 103 -3.97 -22.61 -26.35
N PRO A 104 -3.43 -22.73 -27.58
CA PRO A 104 -2.65 -21.65 -28.19
C PRO A 104 -3.46 -20.35 -28.33
N ASN A 105 -4.76 -20.47 -28.62
CA ASN A 105 -5.67 -19.33 -28.81
C ASN A 105 -6.13 -18.67 -27.49
N LEU A 106 -5.83 -19.25 -26.32
CA LEU A 106 -6.21 -18.65 -25.03
C LEU A 106 -5.53 -17.30 -24.83
N SER A 107 -4.24 -17.22 -25.18
CA SER A 107 -3.47 -15.97 -25.13
C SER A 107 -4.15 -14.85 -25.94
N LEU A 108 -4.56 -15.16 -27.17
CA LEU A 108 -5.24 -14.23 -28.07
C LEU A 108 -6.61 -13.81 -27.53
N LEU A 109 -7.34 -14.73 -26.86
CA LEU A 109 -8.62 -14.40 -26.23
C LEU A 109 -8.42 -13.40 -25.09
N LEU A 110 -7.48 -13.68 -24.17
CA LEU A 110 -7.22 -12.84 -23.00
C LEU A 110 -6.61 -11.48 -23.37
N GLU A 111 -5.90 -11.40 -24.49
CA GLU A 111 -5.44 -10.13 -25.08
C GLU A 111 -6.54 -9.35 -25.82
N GLY A 112 -7.70 -9.97 -26.08
CA GLY A 112 -8.76 -9.37 -26.89
C GLY A 112 -8.41 -9.27 -28.37
N LEU A 113 -7.59 -10.18 -28.90
CA LEU A 113 -7.13 -10.20 -30.29
C LEU A 113 -7.85 -11.20 -31.19
N THR A 114 -8.72 -12.04 -30.65
CA THR A 114 -9.44 -13.08 -31.43
C THR A 114 -10.38 -12.52 -32.50
N TYR A 115 -10.82 -11.26 -32.39
CA TYR A 115 -11.59 -10.59 -33.44
C TYR A 115 -10.82 -10.46 -34.77
N LYS A 116 -9.48 -10.48 -34.74
CA LYS A 116 -8.63 -10.40 -35.93
C LYS A 116 -8.51 -11.73 -36.68
N ILE A 117 -8.99 -12.82 -36.08
CA ILE A 117 -8.93 -14.15 -36.68
C ILE A 117 -10.26 -14.39 -37.42
N PRO A 118 -10.22 -14.66 -38.74
CA PRO A 118 -11.41 -14.97 -39.50
C PRO A 118 -12.03 -16.27 -38.99
N ASP A 119 -13.36 -16.37 -39.05
CA ASP A 119 -14.04 -17.61 -38.74
C ASP A 119 -13.66 -18.72 -39.72
N PRO A 120 -13.59 -19.98 -39.25
CA PRO A 120 -13.39 -21.11 -40.15
C PRO A 120 -14.53 -21.20 -41.14
N ASP A 121 -14.20 -21.60 -42.37
CA ASP A 121 -15.18 -21.92 -43.40
C ASP A 121 -16.01 -23.14 -43.00
N SER A 122 -17.21 -22.89 -42.47
CA SER A 122 -18.16 -23.89 -41.97
C SER A 122 -18.78 -24.75 -43.08
N THR A 123 -18.46 -24.48 -44.36
CA THR A 123 -18.92 -25.28 -45.50
C THR A 123 -18.04 -26.51 -45.76
N ARG A 124 -16.91 -26.64 -45.05
CA ARG A 124 -15.98 -27.77 -45.19
C ARG A 124 -16.42 -28.96 -44.33
N VAL A 125 -16.32 -30.17 -44.90
CA VAL A 125 -16.66 -31.43 -44.20
C VAL A 125 -15.74 -31.61 -42.99
N GLY A 126 -16.33 -31.84 -41.81
CA GLY A 126 -15.60 -32.11 -40.57
C GLY A 126 -15.48 -30.92 -39.61
N THR A 127 -16.04 -29.75 -39.93
CA THR A 127 -16.05 -28.60 -39.01
C THR A 127 -17.06 -28.78 -37.88
N SER A 128 -16.59 -28.66 -36.64
CA SER A 128 -17.37 -28.63 -35.40
C SER A 128 -17.48 -27.19 -34.86
N PRO A 129 -18.50 -26.85 -34.06
CA PRO A 129 -18.51 -25.61 -33.28
C PRO A 129 -17.27 -25.41 -32.40
N ARG A 130 -16.55 -26.49 -32.07
CA ARG A 130 -15.26 -26.47 -31.37
C ARG A 130 -14.10 -25.90 -32.20
N ASP A 131 -14.26 -25.85 -33.52
CA ASP A 131 -13.29 -25.28 -34.45
C ASP A 131 -13.46 -23.76 -34.61
N THR A 132 -14.51 -23.18 -34.02
CA THR A 132 -14.76 -21.74 -34.11
C THR A 132 -13.82 -20.95 -33.19
N VAL A 133 -13.43 -19.76 -33.66
CA VAL A 133 -12.61 -18.84 -32.88
C VAL A 133 -13.42 -18.36 -31.68
N GLN A 134 -12.96 -18.69 -30.48
CA GLN A 134 -13.57 -18.21 -29.23
C GLN A 134 -13.37 -16.70 -29.09
N ARG A 135 -14.42 -15.95 -28.74
CA ARG A 135 -14.39 -14.47 -28.64
C ARG A 135 -14.92 -13.97 -27.30
N PRO A 136 -14.40 -12.83 -26.78
CA PRO A 136 -15.00 -12.19 -25.61
C PRO A 136 -16.41 -11.70 -25.94
N PHE A 137 -17.25 -11.61 -24.91
CA PHE A 137 -18.59 -11.02 -24.97
C PHE A 137 -18.61 -9.56 -24.46
N ASP A 138 -17.43 -8.97 -24.32
CA ASP A 138 -17.18 -7.63 -23.77
C ASP A 138 -16.04 -6.92 -24.52
N ASP A 139 -15.92 -5.61 -24.31
CA ASP A 139 -14.85 -4.76 -24.85
C ASP A 139 -13.72 -4.50 -23.84
N ILE A 140 -13.61 -5.32 -22.79
CA ILE A 140 -12.62 -5.12 -21.72
C ILE A 140 -11.24 -5.58 -22.24
N GLY A 141 -10.33 -4.63 -22.46
CA GLY A 141 -8.94 -4.94 -22.80
C GLY A 141 -8.16 -5.50 -21.61
N PRO A 142 -7.00 -6.15 -21.83
CA PRO A 142 -6.16 -6.69 -20.75
C PRO A 142 -5.46 -5.60 -19.92
N ASN A 143 -5.20 -4.45 -20.54
CA ASN A 143 -4.44 -3.35 -19.95
C ASN A 143 -5.36 -2.36 -19.24
N TRP A 144 -4.86 -1.72 -18.19
CA TRP A 144 -5.59 -0.66 -17.50
C TRP A 144 -4.66 0.45 -17.03
N LYS A 145 -5.25 1.62 -16.82
CA LYS A 145 -4.59 2.80 -16.25
C LYS A 145 -5.54 3.49 -15.29
N HIS A 146 -5.00 4.00 -14.19
CA HIS A 146 -5.75 4.72 -13.18
C HIS A 146 -4.94 5.91 -12.68
N LYS A 147 -5.56 7.09 -12.68
CA LYS A 147 -4.95 8.33 -12.16
C LYS A 147 -5.71 8.79 -10.94
N ARG A 148 -4.97 9.12 -9.89
CA ARG A 148 -5.50 9.65 -8.65
C ARG A 148 -4.73 10.89 -8.24
N ARG A 149 -5.46 11.93 -7.84
CA ARG A 149 -4.91 13.09 -7.13
C ARG A 149 -5.56 13.15 -5.76
N SER A 150 -4.75 13.27 -4.72
CA SER A 150 -5.21 13.47 -3.35
C SER A 150 -4.57 14.73 -2.77
N SER A 151 -5.28 15.38 -1.86
CA SER A 151 -4.82 16.56 -1.14
C SER A 151 -5.38 16.50 0.27
N ASN A 152 -4.50 16.39 1.26
CA ASN A 152 -4.88 16.14 2.63
C ASN A 152 -4.16 17.12 3.58
N PRO A 153 -4.83 17.60 4.64
CA PRO A 153 -4.13 18.19 5.77
C PRO A 153 -3.19 17.16 6.38
N LEU A 154 -1.89 17.49 6.44
CA LEU A 154 -0.86 16.54 6.85
C LEU A 154 -0.60 16.60 8.36
N GLN A 155 -0.58 17.80 8.94
CA GLN A 155 -0.36 18.00 10.37
C GLN A 155 -0.85 19.34 10.90
N GLY A 156 -1.15 19.36 12.20
CA GLY A 156 -1.23 20.54 13.05
C GLY A 156 -0.60 20.22 14.40
N MET A 157 0.46 20.93 14.79
CA MET A 157 1.26 20.60 15.98
C MET A 157 1.65 21.84 16.78
N ILE A 158 1.80 21.67 18.09
CA ILE A 158 2.36 22.67 19.01
C ILE A 158 3.35 22.01 19.95
N ALA A 159 4.46 22.68 20.26
CA ALA A 159 5.45 22.21 21.22
C ALA A 159 5.96 23.36 22.09
N LEU A 160 6.24 23.05 23.36
CA LEU A 160 6.67 23.96 24.39
C LEU A 160 7.93 23.41 25.09
N PRO A 161 9.07 24.11 24.97
CA PRO A 161 10.23 23.79 25.77
C PRO A 161 10.15 24.39 27.18
N LEU A 162 10.45 23.57 28.17
CA LEU A 162 10.50 23.89 29.60
C LEU A 162 11.93 23.64 30.10
N ARG A 163 12.50 24.60 30.84
CA ARG A 163 13.86 24.49 31.38
C ARG A 163 13.81 24.30 32.88
N PHE A 164 14.52 23.29 33.37
CA PHE A 164 14.71 23.00 34.79
C PHE A 164 16.21 22.98 35.10
N THR A 165 16.57 22.99 36.37
CA THR A 165 17.98 22.88 36.78
C THR A 165 18.52 21.50 36.41
N GLY A 166 19.52 21.45 35.53
CA GLY A 166 20.24 20.22 35.16
C GLY A 166 19.59 19.37 34.05
N PHE A 167 18.36 19.68 33.63
CA PHE A 167 17.72 19.03 32.49
C PHE A 167 16.72 19.95 31.80
N ARG A 168 16.46 19.66 30.52
CA ARG A 168 15.48 20.37 29.73
C ARG A 168 14.40 19.42 29.25
N LEU A 169 13.16 19.87 29.28
CA LEU A 169 12.00 19.09 28.84
C LEU A 169 11.32 19.80 27.68
N VAL A 170 10.79 19.06 26.72
CA VAL A 170 9.97 19.61 25.64
C VAL A 170 8.72 18.75 25.55
N ALA A 171 7.56 19.37 25.70
CA ALA A 171 6.27 18.71 25.54
C ALA A 171 5.62 19.19 24.24
N GLY A 172 4.95 18.31 23.52
CA GLY A 172 4.21 18.67 22.32
C GLY A 172 2.93 17.87 22.15
N LEU A 173 2.00 18.46 21.40
CA LEU A 173 0.70 17.93 21.07
C LEU A 173 0.43 18.15 19.59
N GLY A 174 -0.33 17.26 18.97
CA GLY A 174 -0.70 17.46 17.58
C GLY A 174 -1.67 16.43 17.02
N ALA A 175 -2.17 16.77 15.83
CA ALA A 175 -2.92 15.92 14.94
C ALA A 175 -2.13 15.74 13.64
N VAL A 176 -2.11 14.53 13.10
CA VAL A 176 -1.38 14.18 11.87
C VAL A 176 -2.14 13.19 11.02
N GLU A 177 -1.95 13.25 9.71
CA GLU A 177 -2.33 12.14 8.84
C GLU A 177 -1.35 10.99 9.04
N TYR A 178 -1.72 9.98 9.82
CA TYR A 178 -0.89 8.82 10.16
C TYR A 178 -0.59 7.93 8.94
N ALA A 179 -1.62 7.61 8.16
CA ALA A 179 -1.49 6.78 6.96
C ALA A 179 -2.52 7.16 5.91
N ASN A 180 -2.13 7.07 4.63
CA ASN A 180 -3.04 7.24 3.50
C ASN A 180 -3.66 5.88 3.14
N LEU A 181 -4.98 5.75 3.25
CA LEU A 181 -5.66 4.49 2.95
C LEU A 181 -5.96 4.32 1.46
N ASP A 182 -5.68 5.32 0.61
CA ASP A 182 -5.91 5.25 -0.82
C ASP A 182 -5.21 4.02 -1.42
N HIS A 183 -6.01 3.12 -1.96
CA HIS A 183 -5.59 1.88 -2.60
C HIS A 183 -6.38 1.68 -3.87
N TYR A 184 -5.72 1.21 -4.92
CA TYR A 184 -6.36 0.85 -6.17
C TYR A 184 -5.66 -0.36 -6.76
N TYR A 185 -6.46 -1.35 -7.16
CA TYR A 185 -6.02 -2.51 -7.89
C TYR A 185 -7.08 -2.91 -8.90
N GLN A 186 -6.64 -3.28 -10.09
CA GLN A 186 -7.49 -3.80 -11.14
C GLN A 186 -6.76 -4.98 -11.80
N HIS A 187 -7.51 -5.99 -12.20
CA HIS A 187 -7.03 -7.08 -13.03
C HIS A 187 -8.16 -7.49 -13.97
N ASN A 188 -7.93 -7.39 -15.28
CA ASN A 188 -9.00 -7.58 -16.27
C ASN A 188 -9.20 -9.04 -16.69
N ASN A 189 -8.26 -9.92 -16.33
CA ASN A 189 -8.22 -11.32 -16.72
C ASN A 189 -8.05 -12.26 -15.53
N VAL A 190 -8.86 -12.07 -14.47
CA VAL A 190 -8.85 -13.01 -13.33
C VAL A 190 -9.53 -14.30 -13.77
N LEU A 191 -8.91 -15.43 -13.43
CA LEU A 191 -9.37 -16.78 -13.73
C LEU A 191 -9.59 -17.54 -12.42
N ASN A 192 -10.79 -18.05 -12.17
CA ASN A 192 -11.05 -18.81 -10.94
C ASN A 192 -11.59 -20.20 -11.25
N PRO A 193 -10.86 -21.29 -10.96
CA PRO A 193 -9.53 -21.33 -10.32
C PRO A 193 -8.40 -20.77 -11.20
N SER A 194 -7.30 -20.34 -10.57
CA SER A 194 -6.15 -19.74 -11.26
C SER A 194 -5.32 -20.76 -12.03
N ILE A 195 -5.71 -21.04 -13.28
CA ILE A 195 -5.01 -22.00 -14.16
C ILE A 195 -3.67 -21.49 -14.71
N LEU A 196 -3.40 -20.19 -14.57
CA LEU A 196 -2.14 -19.57 -14.99
C LEU A 196 -1.22 -19.26 -13.81
N SER A 197 -1.64 -19.51 -12.57
CA SER A 197 -0.79 -19.34 -11.40
C SER A 197 0.43 -20.26 -11.48
N GLN A 198 1.58 -19.78 -10.98
CA GLN A 198 2.75 -20.61 -10.78
C GLN A 198 2.66 -21.44 -9.47
N ARG A 199 1.59 -21.28 -8.69
CA ARG A 199 1.40 -21.95 -7.39
C ARG A 199 -0.08 -22.29 -7.12
N PRO A 200 -0.40 -23.45 -6.53
CA PRO A 200 0.49 -24.57 -6.22
C PRO A 200 0.83 -25.39 -7.48
N LEU A 201 2.06 -25.92 -7.56
CA LEU A 201 2.47 -26.89 -8.58
C LEU A 201 2.34 -28.32 -8.03
N PRO A 202 1.91 -29.30 -8.85
CA PRO A 202 1.59 -29.20 -10.27
C PRO A 202 0.14 -28.72 -10.54
N THR A 203 -0.05 -27.92 -11.59
CA THR A 203 -1.39 -27.56 -12.09
C THR A 203 -2.06 -28.81 -12.70
N PRO A 204 -3.22 -29.26 -12.21
CA PRO A 204 -3.91 -30.45 -12.74
C PRO A 204 -4.27 -30.26 -14.22
N ARG A 205 -4.06 -31.29 -15.05
CA ARG A 205 -4.42 -31.24 -16.47
C ARG A 205 -5.90 -31.63 -16.68
N PRO A 206 -6.71 -30.78 -17.34
CA PRO A 206 -8.08 -31.15 -17.71
C PRO A 206 -8.11 -32.32 -18.70
N THR A 207 -9.13 -33.18 -18.61
CA THR A 207 -9.39 -34.25 -19.59
C THR A 207 -10.77 -34.07 -20.22
N ASP A 208 -11.05 -34.81 -21.30
CA ASP A 208 -12.35 -34.70 -21.95
C ASP A 208 -13.49 -35.26 -21.07
N ASP A 209 -13.20 -36.27 -20.25
CA ASP A 209 -14.13 -36.85 -19.27
C ASP A 209 -14.23 -36.04 -17.97
N ASN A 210 -13.26 -35.15 -17.72
CA ASN A 210 -13.22 -34.29 -16.54
C ASN A 210 -12.75 -32.88 -16.94
N PRO A 211 -13.61 -32.10 -17.62
CA PRO A 211 -13.26 -30.76 -18.06
C PRO A 211 -13.17 -29.80 -16.87
N LEU A 212 -12.26 -28.84 -16.95
CA LEU A 212 -12.08 -27.82 -15.92
C LEU A 212 -12.86 -26.56 -16.28
N GLN A 213 -13.79 -26.17 -15.41
CA GLN A 213 -14.49 -24.90 -15.52
C GLN A 213 -13.74 -23.80 -14.78
N VAL A 214 -13.61 -22.66 -15.45
CA VAL A 214 -12.88 -21.48 -14.96
C VAL A 214 -13.74 -20.26 -15.20
N ASP A 215 -14.12 -19.56 -14.15
CA ASP A 215 -14.78 -18.26 -14.25
C ASP A 215 -13.75 -17.22 -14.70
N TRP A 216 -14.09 -16.42 -15.72
CA TRP A 216 -13.26 -15.34 -16.23
C TRP A 216 -13.92 -14.00 -15.97
N TYR A 217 -13.25 -13.12 -15.23
CA TYR A 217 -13.82 -11.84 -14.83
C TYR A 217 -12.76 -10.73 -14.71
N GLN A 218 -13.24 -9.49 -14.78
CA GLN A 218 -12.49 -8.33 -14.31
C GLN A 218 -12.74 -8.18 -12.81
N PHE A 219 -11.66 -7.97 -12.06
CA PHE A 219 -11.71 -7.61 -10.65
C PHE A 219 -11.15 -6.21 -10.45
N ILE A 220 -11.90 -5.39 -9.71
CA ILE A 220 -11.47 -4.07 -9.26
C ILE A 220 -11.63 -4.04 -7.74
N ARG A 221 -10.65 -3.47 -7.05
CA ARG A 221 -10.83 -3.02 -5.67
C ARG A 221 -10.21 -1.64 -5.49
N SER A 222 -10.89 -0.80 -4.74
CA SER A 222 -10.40 0.50 -4.37
C SER A 222 -10.80 0.85 -2.95
N ARG A 223 -9.93 1.58 -2.28
CA ARG A 223 -10.18 2.22 -1.00
C ARG A 223 -9.84 3.68 -1.13
N GLN A 224 -10.65 4.55 -0.53
CA GLN A 224 -10.33 5.97 -0.40
C GLN A 224 -10.53 6.42 1.02
N GLY A 225 -9.52 7.06 1.62
CA GLY A 225 -9.59 7.51 3.00
C GLY A 225 -8.23 7.75 3.63
N ALA A 226 -8.23 8.09 4.91
CA ALA A 226 -7.01 8.34 5.66
C ALA A 226 -7.18 8.00 7.13
N LEU A 227 -6.06 7.67 7.78
CA LEU A 227 -5.96 7.54 9.22
C LEU A 227 -5.38 8.82 9.80
N GLN A 228 -6.04 9.37 10.80
CA GLN A 228 -5.59 10.52 11.57
C GLN A 228 -5.07 10.04 12.93
N GLY A 229 -3.90 10.52 13.33
CA GLY A 229 -3.30 10.31 14.64
C GLY A 229 -3.43 11.57 15.50
N PHE A 230 -3.93 11.42 16.71
CA PHE A 230 -4.03 12.50 17.70
C PHE A 230 -3.25 12.12 18.94
N GLY A 231 -2.38 13.00 19.42
CA GLY A 231 -1.66 12.68 20.63
C GLY A 231 -0.59 13.68 21.01
N GLY A 232 0.39 13.18 21.75
CA GLY A 232 1.43 14.00 22.34
C GLY A 232 2.77 13.30 22.42
N ALA A 233 3.79 14.11 22.64
CA ALA A 233 5.14 13.65 22.85
C ALA A 233 5.83 14.46 23.94
N ILE A 234 6.83 13.83 24.55
CA ILE A 234 7.71 14.45 25.52
C ILE A 234 9.15 14.06 25.19
N ALA A 235 10.06 15.01 25.32
CA ALA A 235 11.49 14.77 25.23
C ALA A 235 12.20 15.37 26.44
N ALA A 236 13.14 14.62 27.00
CA ALA A 236 14.05 15.09 28.03
C ALA A 236 15.46 15.13 27.45
N ASP A 237 16.16 16.23 27.69
CA ASP A 237 17.55 16.44 27.33
C ASP A 237 18.39 16.54 28.60
N VAL A 238 19.33 15.59 28.73
CA VAL A 238 20.29 15.52 29.81
C VAL A 238 21.62 16.02 29.27
N GLU A 239 21.82 17.34 29.33
CA GLU A 239 22.94 18.02 28.67
C GLU A 239 24.33 17.53 29.11
N ALA A 240 24.45 17.07 30.36
CA ALA A 240 25.69 16.51 30.92
C ALA A 240 26.11 15.20 30.23
N LEU A 241 25.13 14.41 29.79
CA LEU A 241 25.35 13.14 29.08
C LEU A 241 25.28 13.30 27.56
N LYS A 242 24.94 14.50 27.08
CA LYS A 242 24.64 14.77 25.66
C LYS A 242 23.63 13.77 25.08
N LEU A 243 22.63 13.45 25.89
CA LEU A 243 21.64 12.42 25.62
C LEU A 243 20.25 13.03 25.68
N ALA A 244 19.50 12.91 24.59
CA ALA A 244 18.08 13.19 24.56
C ALA A 244 17.28 11.87 24.50
N ILE A 245 16.20 11.79 25.25
CA ILE A 245 15.27 10.65 25.27
C ILE A 245 13.88 11.20 25.00
N GLY A 246 13.07 10.49 24.23
CA GLY A 246 11.70 10.90 23.96
C GLY A 246 10.72 9.75 23.85
N LEU A 247 9.47 10.07 24.19
CA LEU A 247 8.32 9.19 24.12
C LEU A 247 7.18 9.94 23.43
N SER A 248 6.45 9.27 22.55
CA SER A 248 5.17 9.77 22.03
C SER A 248 4.10 8.69 22.04
N GLY A 249 2.84 9.12 22.08
CA GLY A 249 1.67 8.27 21.94
C GLY A 249 0.66 8.90 20.99
N LEU A 250 0.04 8.08 20.14
CA LEU A 250 -0.99 8.47 19.18
C LEU A 250 -2.22 7.58 19.35
N VAL A 251 -3.39 8.21 19.44
CA VAL A 251 -4.69 7.59 19.18
C VAL A 251 -4.97 7.73 17.70
N ILE A 252 -5.07 6.60 17.00
CA ILE A 252 -5.25 6.57 15.55
C ILE A 252 -6.70 6.22 15.26
N ARG A 253 -7.35 7.03 14.43
CA ARG A 253 -8.73 6.84 13.97
C ARG A 253 -8.88 7.30 12.54
N GLY A 254 -9.76 6.66 11.79
CA GLY A 254 -10.08 7.09 10.44
C GLY A 254 -11.17 6.25 9.83
N SER A 255 -11.55 6.62 8.62
CA SER A 255 -12.52 5.87 7.84
C SER A 255 -12.12 5.83 6.38
N SER A 256 -12.69 4.88 5.66
CA SER A 256 -12.57 4.80 4.21
C SER A 256 -13.88 4.44 3.55
N GLU A 257 -13.99 4.84 2.29
CA GLU A 257 -14.95 4.32 1.33
C GLU A 257 -14.30 3.16 0.59
N ASP A 258 -14.95 2.00 0.64
CA ASP A 258 -14.46 0.75 0.09
C ASP A 258 -15.34 0.34 -1.08
N LEU A 259 -14.71 -0.09 -2.17
CA LEU A 259 -15.37 -0.64 -3.35
C LEU A 259 -14.61 -1.87 -3.84
N GLU A 260 -15.32 -2.96 -4.03
CA GLU A 260 -14.87 -4.12 -4.80
C GLU A 260 -15.89 -4.43 -5.89
N GLN A 261 -15.39 -4.88 -7.03
CA GLN A 261 -16.24 -5.24 -8.14
C GLN A 261 -15.68 -6.44 -8.89
N GLU A 262 -16.53 -7.43 -9.11
CA GLU A 262 -16.33 -8.54 -10.02
C GLU A 262 -17.28 -8.37 -11.20
N ILE A 263 -16.75 -8.33 -12.43
CA ILE A 263 -17.54 -8.26 -13.67
C ILE A 263 -17.20 -9.49 -14.48
N ALA A 264 -18.16 -10.41 -14.60
CA ALA A 264 -18.00 -11.58 -15.45
C ALA A 264 -17.77 -11.18 -16.90
N ARG A 265 -16.77 -11.82 -17.50
CA ARG A 265 -16.38 -11.69 -18.91
C ARG A 265 -16.76 -12.94 -19.71
N GLY A 266 -16.82 -14.07 -19.01
CA GLY A 266 -17.33 -15.33 -19.53
C GLY A 266 -17.01 -16.48 -18.59
N ARG A 267 -17.36 -17.68 -19.01
CA ARG A 267 -16.93 -18.93 -18.37
C ARG A 267 -16.15 -19.77 -19.36
N LEU A 268 -14.93 -20.12 -19.01
CA LEU A 268 -14.07 -20.97 -19.81
C LEU A 268 -14.24 -22.42 -19.38
N THR A 269 -14.38 -23.32 -20.34
CA THR A 269 -14.36 -24.77 -20.09
C THR A 269 -13.17 -25.36 -20.83
N PHE A 270 -12.20 -25.91 -20.10
CA PHE A 270 -10.99 -26.52 -20.63
C PHE A 270 -11.14 -28.03 -20.73
N TYR A 271 -10.87 -28.56 -21.93
CA TYR A 271 -10.80 -29.98 -22.28
C TYR A 271 -9.34 -30.41 -22.45
N SER A 272 -9.08 -31.64 -22.90
CA SER A 272 -7.71 -32.15 -23.04
C SER A 272 -6.78 -31.30 -23.93
N ASN A 273 -7.32 -30.75 -25.03
CA ASN A 273 -6.59 -29.97 -26.05
C ASN A 273 -7.43 -28.82 -26.67
N ALA A 274 -8.56 -28.47 -26.06
CA ALA A 274 -9.44 -27.40 -26.55
C ALA A 274 -10.05 -26.65 -25.36
N PHE A 275 -10.56 -25.45 -25.60
CA PHE A 275 -11.39 -24.74 -24.63
C PHE A 275 -12.59 -24.08 -25.32
N ARG A 276 -13.66 -23.88 -24.55
CA ARG A 276 -14.85 -23.14 -24.98
C ARG A 276 -15.06 -21.95 -24.07
N VAL A 277 -15.55 -20.84 -24.60
CA VAL A 277 -16.04 -19.70 -23.82
C VAL A 277 -17.57 -19.62 -23.89
N ASP A 278 -18.22 -19.55 -22.73
CA ASP A 278 -19.66 -19.36 -22.60
C ASP A 278 -19.95 -17.95 -22.09
N SER A 279 -20.98 -17.32 -22.63
CA SER A 279 -21.44 -16.00 -22.18
C SER A 279 -22.08 -16.14 -20.80
N VAL A 280 -21.58 -15.35 -19.85
CA VAL A 280 -22.15 -15.25 -18.51
C VAL A 280 -22.22 -13.77 -18.15
N TYR A 281 -23.43 -13.30 -17.80
CA TYR A 281 -23.58 -12.00 -17.18
C TYR A 281 -23.69 -12.17 -15.67
N ARG A 282 -22.72 -11.62 -14.95
CA ARG A 282 -22.76 -11.51 -13.50
C ARG A 282 -21.90 -10.33 -13.07
N ARG A 283 -22.47 -9.46 -12.24
CA ARG A 283 -21.76 -8.36 -11.60
C ARG A 283 -21.96 -8.45 -10.11
N VAL A 284 -20.87 -8.55 -9.36
CA VAL A 284 -20.88 -8.47 -7.90
C VAL A 284 -20.21 -7.17 -7.50
N THR A 285 -20.93 -6.30 -6.82
CA THR A 285 -20.39 -5.04 -6.28
C THR A 285 -20.46 -5.10 -4.76
N ARG A 286 -19.34 -4.87 -4.09
CA ARG A 286 -19.28 -4.70 -2.63
C ARG A 286 -18.89 -3.26 -2.37
N SER A 287 -19.76 -2.48 -1.76
CA SER A 287 -19.49 -1.06 -1.51
C SER A 287 -19.97 -0.65 -0.13
N GLY A 288 -19.20 0.18 0.55
CA GLY A 288 -19.58 0.71 1.86
C GLY A 288 -18.43 1.40 2.55
N THR A 289 -18.44 1.37 3.88
CA THR A 289 -17.44 2.07 4.68
C THR A 289 -16.70 1.14 5.63
N SER A 290 -15.45 1.48 5.87
CA SER A 290 -14.63 0.90 6.93
C SER A 290 -14.21 1.99 7.90
N THR A 291 -14.25 1.66 9.18
CA THR A 291 -13.72 2.51 10.26
C THR A 291 -12.53 1.81 10.90
N PHE A 292 -11.49 2.58 11.22
CA PHE A 292 -10.23 2.07 11.73
C PHE A 292 -9.91 2.71 13.07
N SER A 293 -9.31 1.92 13.96
CA SER A 293 -8.77 2.41 15.22
C SER A 293 -7.47 1.71 15.61
N GLY A 294 -6.63 2.39 16.37
CA GLY A 294 -5.38 1.85 16.90
C GLY A 294 -4.69 2.81 17.86
N TYR A 295 -3.65 2.32 18.53
CA TYR A 295 -2.82 3.11 19.44
C TYR A 295 -1.35 2.83 19.16
N GLU A 296 -0.59 3.85 18.80
CA GLU A 296 0.84 3.71 18.54
C GLU A 296 1.66 4.46 19.58
N PHE A 297 2.74 3.83 20.05
CA PHE A 297 3.76 4.45 20.88
C PHE A 297 5.10 4.47 20.15
N THR A 298 5.87 5.53 20.35
CA THR A 298 7.22 5.66 19.82
C THR A 298 8.17 6.01 20.96
N LEU A 299 9.22 5.22 21.12
CA LEU A 299 10.34 5.46 22.01
C LEU A 299 11.54 5.88 21.17
N SER A 300 12.32 6.85 21.60
CA SER A 300 13.53 7.22 20.88
C SER A 300 14.60 7.81 21.77
N SER A 301 15.83 7.77 21.30
CA SER A 301 16.99 8.39 21.95
C SER A 301 17.94 9.00 20.92
N ILE A 302 18.66 10.04 21.32
CA ILE A 302 19.70 10.69 20.53
C ILE A 302 20.91 10.94 21.41
N LEU A 303 22.04 10.34 21.05
CA LEU A 303 23.35 10.74 21.55
C LEU A 303 23.93 11.77 20.58
N TYR A 304 24.11 13.01 21.04
CA TYR A 304 24.51 14.11 20.18
C TYR A 304 25.91 14.64 20.51
N GLY A 305 26.68 14.95 19.48
CA GLY A 305 27.96 15.63 19.57
C GLY A 305 28.03 16.78 18.58
N ARG A 306 29.16 17.49 18.58
CA ARG A 306 29.38 18.62 17.67
C ARG A 306 29.35 18.20 16.20
N TYR A 307 30.06 17.12 15.87
CA TYR A 307 30.25 16.66 14.49
C TYR A 307 29.43 15.41 14.14
N VAL A 308 29.03 14.63 15.14
CA VAL A 308 28.36 13.34 14.95
C VAL A 308 27.16 13.25 15.89
N SER A 309 26.07 12.64 15.43
CA SER A 309 24.94 12.27 16.29
C SER A 309 24.43 10.89 15.91
N LEU A 310 24.06 10.09 16.90
CA LEU A 310 23.47 8.77 16.74
C LEU A 310 22.05 8.79 17.30
N GLY A 311 21.12 8.18 16.58
CA GLY A 311 19.71 8.13 16.97
C GLY A 311 19.16 6.72 16.85
N VAL A 312 18.24 6.37 17.75
CA VAL A 312 17.48 5.12 17.69
C VAL A 312 16.01 5.44 17.96
N VAL A 313 15.14 4.83 17.16
CA VAL A 313 13.68 4.85 17.33
C VAL A 313 13.17 3.43 17.42
N LEU A 314 12.28 3.17 18.36
CA LEU A 314 11.60 1.90 18.56
C LEU A 314 10.09 2.12 18.65
N LYS A 315 9.34 1.35 17.89
CA LYS A 315 7.87 1.30 17.93
C LYS A 315 7.43 -0.09 18.39
N PRO A 316 6.85 -0.22 19.59
CA PRO A 316 6.29 -1.48 20.07
C PRO A 316 5.19 -2.03 19.15
N PRO A 317 4.86 -3.32 19.26
CA PRO A 317 3.77 -3.92 18.51
C PRO A 317 2.45 -3.17 18.74
N VAL A 318 1.71 -2.93 17.67
CA VAL A 318 0.42 -2.23 17.67
C VAL A 318 -0.63 -3.08 16.98
N THR A 319 -1.86 -3.05 17.49
CA THR A 319 -3.01 -3.67 16.85
C THR A 319 -3.92 -2.58 16.28
N PHE A 320 -4.23 -2.71 15.00
CA PHE A 320 -5.26 -1.94 14.32
C PHE A 320 -6.53 -2.80 14.19
N THR A 321 -7.67 -2.19 14.50
CA THR A 321 -8.99 -2.80 14.29
C THR A 321 -9.68 -2.08 13.15
N ARG A 322 -10.22 -2.85 12.21
CA ARG A 322 -11.07 -2.37 11.12
C ARG A 322 -12.47 -2.93 11.31
N THR A 323 -13.47 -2.07 11.47
CA THR A 323 -14.89 -2.47 11.44
C THR A 323 -15.49 -2.01 10.13
N PHE A 324 -16.08 -2.91 9.36
CA PHE A 324 -16.64 -2.62 8.03
C PHE A 324 -18.14 -2.91 7.97
N SER A 325 -18.84 -2.11 7.16
CA SER A 325 -20.23 -2.35 6.77
C SER A 325 -20.37 -2.10 5.28
N LEU A 326 -20.59 -3.18 4.54
CA LEU A 326 -20.64 -3.20 3.09
C LEU A 326 -22.03 -3.68 2.63
N GLU A 327 -22.51 -3.10 1.55
CA GLU A 327 -23.62 -3.63 0.77
C GLU A 327 -23.04 -4.49 -0.36
N VAL A 328 -23.55 -5.72 -0.51
CA VAL A 328 -23.18 -6.67 -1.55
C VAL A 328 -24.35 -6.78 -2.51
N THR A 329 -24.18 -6.22 -3.70
CA THR A 329 -25.16 -6.28 -4.78
C THR A 329 -24.69 -7.27 -5.83
N THR A 330 -25.48 -8.33 -6.04
CA THR A 330 -25.23 -9.34 -7.09
C THR A 330 -26.31 -9.23 -8.15
N ASP A 331 -25.89 -8.84 -9.36
CA ASP A 331 -26.74 -8.75 -10.54
C ASP A 331 -26.38 -9.87 -11.52
N THR A 332 -27.38 -10.63 -11.95
CA THR A 332 -27.27 -11.75 -12.90
C THR A 332 -28.01 -11.46 -14.21
N GLY A 333 -28.48 -10.22 -14.41
CA GLY A 333 -29.23 -9.77 -15.57
C GLY A 333 -30.72 -10.10 -15.50
N SER A 334 -31.06 -11.26 -14.95
CA SER A 334 -32.45 -11.67 -14.68
C SER A 334 -32.91 -11.32 -13.26
N HIS A 335 -31.98 -11.24 -12.32
CA HIS A 335 -32.27 -10.97 -10.91
C HIS A 335 -31.14 -10.20 -10.24
N THR A 336 -31.51 -9.30 -9.33
CA THR A 336 -30.61 -8.52 -8.50
C THR A 336 -30.89 -8.83 -7.03
N THR A 337 -29.87 -9.28 -6.30
CA THR A 337 -29.93 -9.48 -4.85
C THR A 337 -29.04 -8.48 -4.16
N VAL A 338 -29.49 -8.03 -2.99
CA VAL A 338 -28.75 -7.11 -2.12
C VAL A 338 -28.64 -7.74 -0.74
N ALA A 339 -27.45 -7.78 -0.18
CA ALA A 339 -27.17 -8.30 1.15
C ALA A 339 -26.24 -7.36 1.92
N ALA A 340 -26.42 -7.28 3.24
CA ALA A 340 -25.48 -6.58 4.11
C ALA A 340 -24.34 -7.52 4.54
N LEU A 341 -23.12 -7.03 4.51
CA LEU A 341 -21.92 -7.71 4.99
C LEU A 341 -21.24 -6.82 6.02
N GLN A 342 -21.18 -7.29 7.26
CA GLN A 342 -20.55 -6.59 8.38
C GLN A 342 -19.53 -7.49 9.06
N GLY A 343 -18.48 -6.89 9.60
CA GLY A 343 -17.45 -7.63 10.30
C GLY A 343 -16.37 -6.75 10.89
N GLU A 344 -15.45 -7.40 11.59
CA GLU A 344 -14.30 -6.78 12.22
C GLU A 344 -13.03 -7.57 11.89
N ASP A 345 -12.04 -6.90 11.30
CA ASP A 345 -10.72 -7.46 11.07
C ASP A 345 -9.70 -6.82 12.02
N ARG A 346 -8.63 -7.53 12.34
CA ARG A 346 -7.53 -7.02 13.17
C ARG A 346 -6.18 -7.24 12.51
N MET A 347 -5.29 -6.26 12.62
CA MET A 347 -3.92 -6.33 12.13
C MET A 347 -2.94 -5.95 13.23
N ARG A 348 -2.14 -6.91 13.67
CA ARG A 348 -1.07 -6.69 14.65
C ARG A 348 0.27 -6.52 13.94
N LEU A 349 0.81 -5.32 13.98
CA LEU A 349 2.16 -5.02 13.50
C LEU A 349 3.20 -5.42 14.55
N PRO A 350 4.37 -5.93 14.13
CA PRO A 350 5.46 -6.29 15.04
C PRO A 350 6.24 -5.05 15.49
N TRP A 351 7.30 -5.29 16.26
CA TRP A 351 8.30 -4.27 16.57
C TRP A 351 8.85 -3.66 15.27
N ARG A 352 8.97 -2.35 15.23
CA ARG A 352 9.61 -1.58 14.16
C ARG A 352 10.61 -0.61 14.75
N GLY A 353 11.51 -0.09 13.94
CA GLY A 353 12.41 0.93 14.41
C GLY A 353 13.32 1.49 13.33
N THR A 354 14.08 2.51 13.71
CA THR A 354 15.14 3.08 12.88
C THR A 354 16.40 3.27 13.70
N ILE A 355 17.55 3.12 13.05
CA ILE A 355 18.86 3.49 13.60
C ILE A 355 19.46 4.52 12.65
N GLY A 356 19.94 5.63 13.19
CA GLY A 356 20.36 6.79 12.42
C GLY A 356 21.72 7.34 12.83
N LEU A 357 22.40 7.94 11.85
CA LEU A 357 23.67 8.66 11.99
C LEU A 357 23.55 10.00 11.27
N VAL A 358 23.97 11.08 11.92
CA VAL A 358 24.13 12.39 11.30
C VAL A 358 25.56 12.88 11.46
N LEU A 359 26.14 13.34 10.35
CA LEU A 359 27.46 13.94 10.27
C LEU A 359 27.32 15.44 9.96
N ARG A 360 28.09 16.26 10.65
CA ARG A 360 28.19 17.71 10.44
C ARG A 360 29.65 18.10 10.26
N PRO A 361 30.26 17.78 9.11
CA PRO A 361 31.68 18.10 8.88
C PRO A 361 31.95 19.61 8.92
N ARG A 362 30.93 20.43 8.64
CA ARG A 362 30.93 21.90 8.73
C ARG A 362 29.60 22.37 9.30
N ASP A 363 29.53 23.61 9.76
CA ASP A 363 28.30 24.17 10.34
C ASP A 363 27.18 24.39 9.29
N GLU A 364 27.56 24.51 8.03
CA GLU A 364 26.66 24.69 6.88
C GLU A 364 26.25 23.38 6.20
N LEU A 365 26.93 22.26 6.49
CA LEU A 365 26.71 20.98 5.81
C LEU A 365 26.31 19.89 6.81
N MET A 366 25.18 19.26 6.55
CA MET A 366 24.70 18.11 7.31
C MET A 366 24.41 16.94 6.38
N LEU A 367 24.90 15.76 6.75
CA LEU A 367 24.64 14.49 6.07
C LEU A 367 23.92 13.57 7.04
N GLY A 368 22.82 12.96 6.62
CA GLY A 368 22.01 12.07 7.43
C GLY A 368 21.85 10.72 6.77
N MET A 369 21.90 9.66 7.58
CA MET A 369 21.66 8.29 7.15
C MET A 369 20.79 7.59 8.18
N GLU A 370 19.76 6.86 7.75
CA GLU A 370 18.94 6.01 8.61
C GLU A 370 18.70 4.65 7.96
N TYR A 371 18.69 3.62 8.80
CA TYR A 371 18.29 2.26 8.44
C TYR A 371 17.00 1.91 9.17
N GLU A 372 15.97 1.52 8.43
CA GLU A 372 14.66 1.15 8.94
C GLU A 372 14.48 -0.36 8.98
N LEU A 373 14.08 -0.85 10.15
CA LEU A 373 13.68 -2.24 10.41
C LEU A 373 12.16 -2.35 10.28
N ARG A 374 11.70 -3.04 9.23
CA ARG A 374 10.28 -3.22 8.94
C ARG A 374 9.92 -4.70 8.73
N PRO A 375 9.84 -5.49 9.83
CA PRO A 375 9.65 -6.95 9.77
C PRO A 375 8.19 -7.36 9.56
N TYR A 376 7.50 -6.75 8.59
CA TYR A 376 6.07 -6.96 8.33
C TYR A 376 5.69 -8.39 7.93
N GLY A 377 6.65 -9.26 7.58
CA GLY A 377 6.47 -10.71 7.49
C GLY A 377 5.93 -11.37 8.76
N SER A 378 6.12 -10.72 9.93
CA SER A 378 5.58 -11.16 11.21
C SER A 378 4.24 -10.50 11.59
N ALA A 379 3.68 -9.64 10.73
CA ALA A 379 2.38 -9.03 10.96
C ALA A 379 1.28 -10.09 10.91
N ARG A 380 0.37 -10.06 11.90
CA ARG A 380 -0.72 -11.03 12.00
C ARG A 380 -2.03 -10.35 11.68
N TYR A 381 -2.71 -10.85 10.66
CA TYR A 381 -4.06 -10.45 10.31
C TYR A 381 -5.03 -11.51 10.78
N THR A 382 -6.10 -11.08 11.44
CA THR A 382 -7.22 -11.93 11.86
C THR A 382 -8.48 -11.40 11.17
N ASP A 383 -9.14 -12.24 10.37
CA ASP A 383 -10.38 -11.88 9.69
C ASP A 383 -11.60 -11.90 10.62
N ALA A 384 -12.74 -11.43 10.12
CA ALA A 384 -14.03 -11.46 10.82
C ALA A 384 -14.51 -12.85 11.24
N GLN A 385 -13.97 -13.93 10.66
CA GLN A 385 -14.28 -15.32 11.03
C GLN A 385 -13.31 -15.87 12.10
N GLY A 386 -12.28 -15.11 12.47
CA GLY A 386 -11.27 -15.50 13.44
C GLY A 386 -10.06 -16.23 12.85
N ASN A 387 -10.00 -16.42 11.53
CA ASN A 387 -8.84 -17.05 10.90
C ASN A 387 -7.66 -16.08 10.91
N THR A 388 -6.50 -16.58 11.32
CA THR A 388 -5.29 -15.75 11.41
C THR A 388 -4.26 -16.19 10.39
N HIS A 389 -3.71 -15.22 9.65
CA HIS A 389 -2.64 -15.44 8.68
C HIS A 389 -1.65 -14.27 8.68
N ARG A 390 -0.58 -14.37 7.88
CA ARG A 390 0.44 -13.34 7.73
C ARG A 390 0.41 -12.87 6.28
N PRO A 391 -0.29 -11.76 5.98
CA PRO A 391 -0.55 -11.35 4.59
C PRO A 391 0.50 -10.38 4.04
N TRP A 392 1.48 -9.96 4.85
CA TRP A 392 2.51 -9.02 4.42
C TRP A 392 3.91 -9.65 4.41
N VAL A 393 4.81 -9.10 3.59
CA VAL A 393 6.25 -9.42 3.58
C VAL A 393 7.08 -8.33 4.27
N SER A 394 8.30 -8.69 4.69
CA SER A 394 9.22 -7.77 5.36
C SER A 394 10.01 -6.92 4.36
N ALA A 395 10.53 -5.79 4.81
CA ALA A 395 11.53 -5.04 4.07
C ALA A 395 12.53 -4.38 5.04
N ASN A 396 13.74 -4.12 4.55
CA ASN A 396 14.71 -3.28 5.24
C ASN A 396 15.02 -2.10 4.32
N LEU A 397 14.95 -0.88 4.85
CA LEU A 397 15.02 0.32 4.02
C LEU A 397 16.16 1.21 4.48
N PHE A 398 16.79 1.89 3.52
CA PHE A 398 17.86 2.84 3.77
C PHE A 398 17.44 4.24 3.35
N ARG A 399 17.86 5.25 4.10
CA ARG A 399 17.54 6.66 3.88
C ARG A 399 18.82 7.47 3.93
N VAL A 400 18.99 8.39 2.98
CA VAL A 400 20.14 9.31 2.93
C VAL A 400 19.64 10.70 2.60
N GLY A 401 20.16 11.69 3.31
CA GLY A 401 19.88 13.10 3.06
C GLY A 401 21.11 13.98 3.20
N ALA A 402 21.12 15.09 2.46
CA ALA A 402 22.05 16.20 2.61
C ALA A 402 21.28 17.52 2.81
N GLU A 403 21.72 18.34 3.75
CA GLU A 403 21.24 19.72 3.95
C GLU A 403 22.44 20.66 3.84
N VAL A 404 22.29 21.69 3.01
CA VAL A 404 23.25 22.80 2.87
C VAL A 404 22.58 24.10 3.28
N ARG A 405 23.18 24.80 4.23
CA ARG A 405 22.77 26.15 4.63
C ARG A 405 23.48 27.17 3.75
N MET A 406 22.77 27.66 2.73
CA MET A 406 23.30 28.66 1.80
C MET A 406 23.38 30.05 2.43
N ALA A 407 22.45 30.35 3.35
CA ALA A 407 22.40 31.59 4.12
C ALA A 407 21.66 31.34 5.45
N PRO A 408 21.73 32.26 6.44
CA PRO A 408 20.98 32.09 7.69
C PRO A 408 19.47 31.86 7.51
N TRP A 409 18.90 32.41 6.43
CA TRP A 409 17.49 32.31 6.08
C TRP A 409 17.16 31.20 5.07
N LEU A 410 18.16 30.56 4.43
CA LEU A 410 17.95 29.59 3.34
C LEU A 410 18.68 28.28 3.57
N ARG A 411 17.93 27.18 3.53
CA ARG A 411 18.44 25.81 3.57
C ARG A 411 17.97 25.06 2.33
N LEU A 412 18.88 24.37 1.67
CA LEU A 412 18.58 23.46 0.56
C LEU A 412 18.76 22.02 1.02
N ARG A 413 17.87 21.14 0.59
CA ARG A 413 17.88 19.73 0.96
C ARG A 413 17.69 18.85 -0.26
N GLY A 414 18.36 17.71 -0.24
CA GLY A 414 18.11 16.63 -1.17
C GLY A 414 18.32 15.29 -0.48
N GLY A 415 17.65 14.25 -0.97
CA GLY A 415 17.82 12.93 -0.42
C GLY A 415 17.19 11.83 -1.26
N ILE A 416 17.49 10.60 -0.85
CA ILE A 416 17.00 9.37 -1.45
C ILE A 416 16.59 8.45 -0.30
N ARG A 417 15.45 7.79 -0.42
CA ARG A 417 15.07 6.70 0.48
C ARG A 417 14.55 5.49 -0.27
N GLY A 418 14.79 4.31 0.28
CA GLY A 418 14.05 3.12 -0.04
C GLY A 418 12.64 3.18 0.55
N GLU A 419 11.69 2.68 -0.21
CA GLU A 419 10.34 2.32 0.21
C GLU A 419 10.06 0.90 -0.30
N ALA A 420 9.07 0.23 0.28
CA ALA A 420 8.58 -1.01 -0.30
C ALA A 420 7.08 -1.18 -0.04
N GLU A 421 6.43 -1.91 -0.94
CA GLU A 421 5.10 -2.44 -0.70
C GLU A 421 5.14 -3.61 0.30
N VAL A 422 3.98 -4.11 0.68
CA VAL A 422 3.84 -5.19 1.66
C VAL A 422 3.54 -6.54 1.04
N PHE A 423 3.68 -6.68 -0.28
CA PHE A 423 3.49 -7.91 -1.02
C PHE A 423 4.72 -8.22 -1.88
N ALA A 424 4.89 -9.47 -2.27
CA ALA A 424 5.86 -9.89 -3.28
C ALA A 424 5.15 -10.01 -4.65
N PRO A 425 5.86 -9.86 -5.78
CA PRO A 425 5.26 -10.14 -7.09
C PRO A 425 4.92 -11.63 -7.26
N GLU A 426 3.86 -11.93 -8.02
CA GLU A 426 3.59 -13.32 -8.41
C GLU A 426 4.74 -13.87 -9.27
N GLY A 427 5.11 -15.12 -9.04
CA GLY A 427 6.24 -15.75 -9.76
C GLY A 427 7.62 -15.21 -9.38
N SER A 428 7.73 -14.39 -8.33
CA SER A 428 9.03 -14.01 -7.77
C SER A 428 9.79 -15.25 -7.27
N PRO A 429 11.09 -15.41 -7.63
CA PRO A 429 11.92 -16.51 -7.12
C PRO A 429 12.08 -16.50 -5.60
N ILE A 430 11.96 -15.32 -4.96
CA ILE A 430 12.03 -15.15 -3.51
C ILE A 430 10.66 -14.66 -3.05
N GLU A 431 9.91 -15.53 -2.37
CA GLU A 431 8.51 -15.28 -1.99
C GLU A 431 8.36 -14.18 -0.92
N GLU A 432 9.42 -13.91 -0.17
CA GLU A 432 9.44 -12.89 0.90
C GLU A 432 10.08 -11.57 0.46
N ASP A 433 10.44 -11.42 -0.83
CA ASP A 433 11.06 -10.19 -1.33
C ASP A 433 9.99 -9.17 -1.75
N ALA A 434 9.86 -8.13 -0.94
CA ALA A 434 8.89 -7.07 -1.16
C ALA A 434 9.20 -6.26 -2.42
N VAL A 435 8.16 -5.78 -3.12
CA VAL A 435 8.35 -4.78 -4.17
C VAL A 435 8.94 -3.51 -3.56
N SER A 436 10.23 -3.29 -3.79
CA SER A 436 10.98 -2.14 -3.30
C SER A 436 11.25 -1.13 -4.42
N TYR A 437 11.38 0.13 -4.03
CA TYR A 437 11.63 1.24 -4.94
C TYR A 437 12.25 2.41 -4.18
N GLU A 438 12.77 3.37 -4.93
CA GLU A 438 13.41 4.56 -4.38
C GLU A 438 12.50 5.78 -4.52
N VAL A 439 12.55 6.65 -3.53
CA VAL A 439 11.95 7.98 -3.56
C VAL A 439 13.08 9.01 -3.57
N TYR A 440 13.08 9.82 -4.61
CA TYR A 440 14.00 10.93 -4.78
C TYR A 440 13.33 12.20 -4.29
N SER A 441 14.02 12.96 -3.44
CA SER A 441 13.46 14.17 -2.86
C SER A 441 14.40 15.35 -2.93
N VAL A 442 13.79 16.53 -3.12
CA VAL A 442 14.46 17.83 -3.06
C VAL A 442 13.56 18.82 -2.36
N GLY A 443 14.14 19.83 -1.73
CA GLY A 443 13.35 20.85 -1.08
C GLY A 443 14.17 21.99 -0.52
N MET A 444 13.45 22.93 0.06
CA MET A 444 14.05 24.12 0.65
C MET A 444 13.34 24.52 1.94
N GLY A 445 14.10 25.16 2.82
CA GLY A 445 13.61 25.80 4.04
C GLY A 445 13.94 27.28 4.01
N ILE A 446 12.93 28.12 4.19
CA ILE A 446 13.05 29.57 4.29
C ILE A 446 12.70 29.98 5.72
N ALA A 447 13.57 30.74 6.37
CA ALA A 447 13.34 31.27 7.71
C ALA A 447 13.37 32.81 7.67
N TYR A 448 12.26 33.44 8.07
CA TYR A 448 12.15 34.89 8.14
C TYR A 448 11.46 35.29 9.45
N HIS A 449 12.19 36.02 10.30
CA HIS A 449 11.79 36.31 11.67
C HIS A 449 11.29 35.06 12.42
N ARG A 450 10.04 35.07 12.86
CA ARG A 450 9.37 34.01 13.62
C ARG A 450 8.72 32.96 12.73
N VAL A 451 8.81 33.10 11.41
CA VAL A 451 8.15 32.22 10.44
C VAL A 451 9.18 31.33 9.76
N ARG A 452 8.83 30.05 9.62
CA ARG A 452 9.57 29.09 8.81
C ARG A 452 8.65 28.44 7.79
N LEU A 453 9.11 28.39 6.55
CA LEU A 453 8.46 27.68 5.46
C LEU A 453 9.37 26.55 5.02
N ASN A 454 8.85 25.34 4.96
CA ASN A 454 9.55 24.21 4.37
C ASN A 454 8.72 23.68 3.20
N PHE A 455 9.40 23.38 2.09
CA PHE A 455 8.81 22.77 0.91
C PHE A 455 9.60 21.53 0.53
N ALA A 456 8.90 20.49 0.11
CA ALA A 456 9.47 19.26 -0.42
C ALA A 456 8.73 18.82 -1.67
N TYR A 457 9.50 18.36 -2.65
CA TYR A 457 9.02 17.60 -3.79
C TYR A 457 9.62 16.20 -3.74
N GLU A 458 8.79 15.21 -4.01
CA GLU A 458 9.19 13.80 -4.03
C GLU A 458 8.73 13.14 -5.33
N TYR A 459 9.61 12.32 -5.90
CA TYR A 459 9.34 11.50 -7.08
C TYR A 459 9.62 10.04 -6.75
N ALA A 460 8.68 9.16 -7.10
CA ALA A 460 8.87 7.71 -7.00
C ALA A 460 8.35 7.01 -8.26
N HIS A 461 9.05 5.97 -8.69
CA HIS A 461 8.64 5.11 -9.79
C HIS A 461 8.73 3.65 -9.37
N ILE A 462 7.58 3.08 -9.09
CA ILE A 462 7.43 1.69 -8.69
C ILE A 462 7.29 0.87 -9.97
N LYS A 463 8.05 -0.22 -10.10
CA LYS A 463 7.93 -1.19 -11.18
C LYS A 463 8.07 -2.58 -10.61
N TYR A 464 7.18 -3.48 -11.00
CA TYR A 464 7.31 -4.90 -10.72
C TYR A 464 6.57 -5.70 -11.78
N GLN A 465 6.84 -6.99 -11.82
CA GLN A 465 6.26 -7.91 -12.78
C GLN A 465 5.63 -9.08 -12.05
N ASP A 466 4.37 -9.33 -12.31
CA ASP A 466 3.73 -10.60 -11.93
C ASP A 466 3.92 -11.57 -13.09
N VAL A 467 4.62 -12.67 -12.83
CA VAL A 467 4.94 -13.70 -13.82
C VAL A 467 4.00 -14.88 -13.62
N TRP A 468 3.11 -15.08 -14.58
CA TRP A 468 2.18 -16.19 -14.66
C TRP A 468 2.71 -17.25 -15.63
N ALA A 469 2.14 -18.45 -15.64
CA ALA A 469 2.54 -19.55 -16.51
C ALA A 469 2.54 -19.18 -18.00
N SER A 470 1.66 -18.25 -18.42
CA SER A 470 1.54 -17.82 -19.81
C SER A 470 1.25 -16.33 -19.97
N ALA A 471 1.50 -15.53 -18.93
CA ALA A 471 1.28 -14.10 -18.96
C ALA A 471 2.32 -13.37 -18.13
N LEU A 472 2.65 -12.15 -18.54
CA LEU A 472 3.51 -11.24 -17.81
C LEU A 472 2.74 -9.94 -17.59
N SER A 473 2.41 -9.64 -16.34
CA SER A 473 1.78 -8.36 -15.97
C SER A 473 2.86 -7.38 -15.54
N LYS A 474 3.16 -6.42 -16.39
CA LYS A 474 4.09 -5.32 -16.10
C LYS A 474 3.32 -4.21 -15.38
N ASN A 475 3.53 -4.11 -14.08
CA ASN A 475 2.92 -3.10 -13.24
C ASN A 475 3.86 -1.92 -13.06
N SER A 476 3.31 -0.70 -13.08
CA SER A 476 4.06 0.48 -12.67
C SER A 476 3.17 1.52 -12.01
N ALA A 477 3.73 2.23 -11.05
CA ALA A 477 3.10 3.39 -10.45
C ALA A 477 4.10 4.54 -10.36
N VAL A 478 3.73 5.68 -10.93
CA VAL A 478 4.50 6.93 -10.81
C VAL A 478 3.82 7.81 -9.77
N ARG A 479 4.60 8.33 -8.82
CA ARG A 479 4.12 9.21 -7.76
C ARG A 479 4.89 10.54 -7.80
N HIS A 480 4.14 11.63 -7.76
CA HIS A 480 4.65 12.97 -7.54
C HIS A 480 3.98 13.53 -6.29
N ALA A 481 4.77 13.90 -5.29
CA ALA A 481 4.24 14.49 -4.07
C ALA A 481 4.84 15.87 -3.81
N LEU A 482 3.99 16.77 -3.31
CA LEU A 482 4.35 18.10 -2.84
C LEU A 482 3.93 18.21 -1.38
N THR A 483 4.86 18.62 -0.53
CA THR A 483 4.59 18.88 0.88
C THR A 483 5.03 20.29 1.23
N ALA A 484 4.20 21.00 1.98
CA ALA A 484 4.52 22.31 2.51
C ALA A 484 4.20 22.36 4.01
N ASN A 485 5.10 22.92 4.81
CA ASN A 485 4.86 23.18 6.22
C ASN A 485 5.17 24.63 6.54
N VAL A 486 4.29 25.25 7.32
CA VAL A 486 4.51 26.57 7.92
C VAL A 486 4.70 26.36 9.41
N GLY A 487 5.75 26.94 9.97
CA GLY A 487 6.07 26.93 11.40
C GLY A 487 6.19 28.34 11.94
N PHE A 488 5.71 28.55 13.16
CA PHE A 488 5.76 29.82 13.89
C PHE A 488 6.48 29.61 15.22
N SER A 489 7.50 30.43 15.48
CA SER A 489 8.18 30.50 16.78
C SER A 489 7.51 31.58 17.63
N LEU A 490 7.10 31.24 18.85
CA LEU A 490 6.38 32.14 19.76
C LEU A 490 7.31 32.92 20.68
#